data_AF-A0A7C1P549-F1
#
_entry.id   AF-A0A7C1P549-F1
#
_cell.length_a   1.000
_cell.length_b   1.000
_cell.length_c   1.000
_cell.angle_alpha   90.00
_cell.angle_beta   90.00
_cell.angle_gamma   90.00
#
_symmetry.space_group_name_H-M   'P 1'
#
loop_
_entity.id
_entity.type
_entity.pdbx_description
1 polymer ?
#
loop_
_entity_poly.entity_id
_entity_poly.type
_entity_poly.pdbx_seq_one_letter_code
_entity_poly.pdbx_strand_id
1 'polypeptide(L)'
;PGMTAEAGGYVVTFDGIRAATGPNYTEDQGHFTIREGGVEVADVWSSKRLYTARQMPTTEAGIVTFGFSQLYVSLGDPMADGGIVVRIWWKPWILCIWYGTIVMMAGGIVSLSDRRLRVGAPKRAKVAAKPTLEAAE
;
A
#
# COMPACT_ATOMS: atom_id res chain seq x y z
N PRO A 1 -24.78 -5.06 14.70
CA PRO A 1 -25.18 -5.16 13.28
C PRO A 1 -25.94 -3.91 12.84
N GLY A 2 -25.61 -3.34 11.69
CA GLY A 2 -26.23 -2.12 11.15
C GLY A 2 -25.65 -0.79 11.68
N MET A 3 -24.53 -0.82 12.41
CA MET A 3 -23.82 0.42 12.74
C MET A 3 -23.11 0.95 11.51
N THR A 4 -23.26 2.24 11.25
CA THR A 4 -22.62 2.94 10.14
C THR A 4 -21.60 3.92 10.65
N ALA A 5 -20.46 4.01 9.96
CA ALA A 5 -19.44 5.02 10.20
C ALA A 5 -19.07 5.69 8.87
N GLU A 6 -18.81 6.99 8.92
CA GLU A 6 -18.46 7.77 7.73
C GLU A 6 -16.94 7.98 7.68
N ALA A 7 -16.33 7.73 6.51
CA ALA A 7 -14.91 7.94 6.28
C ALA A 7 -14.66 8.43 4.85
N GLY A 8 -14.20 9.67 4.72
CA GLY A 8 -13.80 10.23 3.41
C GLY A 8 -14.93 10.36 2.39
N GLY A 9 -16.19 10.51 2.83
CA GLY A 9 -17.37 10.55 1.96
C GLY A 9 -18.03 9.18 1.70
N TYR A 10 -17.43 8.11 2.23
CA TYR A 10 -17.98 6.75 2.16
C TYR A 10 -18.64 6.38 3.49
N VAL A 11 -19.77 5.68 3.41
CA VAL A 11 -20.47 5.11 4.56
C VAL A 11 -20.11 3.64 4.66
N VAL A 12 -19.42 3.28 5.73
CA VAL A 12 -19.05 1.90 6.06
C VAL A 12 -20.11 1.34 7.00
N THR A 13 -20.81 0.30 6.57
CA THR A 13 -21.85 -0.40 7.34
C THR A 13 -21.28 -1.70 7.87
N PHE A 14 -21.44 -1.98 9.16
CA PHE A 14 -21.06 -3.26 9.75
C PHE A 14 -22.23 -4.24 9.71
N ASP A 15 -22.13 -5.29 8.89
CA ASP A 15 -23.23 -6.24 8.69
C ASP A 15 -23.22 -7.34 9.74
N GLY A 16 -22.04 -7.80 10.16
CA GLY A 16 -21.92 -8.83 11.19
C GLY A 16 -20.53 -9.43 11.31
N ILE A 17 -20.39 -10.32 12.30
CA ILE A 17 -19.20 -11.14 12.50
C ILE A 17 -19.56 -12.60 12.31
N ARG A 18 -18.66 -13.32 11.64
CA ARG A 18 -18.67 -14.76 11.50
C ARG A 18 -17.44 -15.34 12.18
N ALA A 19 -17.65 -16.13 13.21
CA ALA A 19 -16.60 -16.95 13.79
C ALA A 19 -16.31 -18.14 12.84
N ALA A 20 -15.04 -18.37 12.57
CA ALA A 20 -14.52 -19.48 11.80
C ALA A 20 -13.36 -20.11 12.58
N THR A 21 -13.21 -21.44 12.47
CA THR A 21 -12.11 -22.16 13.10
C THR A 21 -11.27 -22.79 12.01
N GLY A 22 -10.01 -22.39 11.92
CA GLY A 22 -9.00 -23.01 11.08
C GLY A 22 -8.26 -24.14 11.82
N PRO A 23 -7.38 -24.88 11.13
CA PRO A 23 -6.66 -26.01 11.72
C PRO A 23 -5.78 -25.64 12.93
N ASN A 24 -5.25 -24.42 12.95
CA ASN A 24 -4.29 -23.94 13.96
C ASN A 24 -4.64 -22.56 14.54
N TYR A 25 -5.81 -22.01 14.20
CA TYR A 25 -6.22 -20.68 14.61
C TYR A 25 -7.75 -20.60 14.71
N THR A 26 -8.24 -19.77 15.62
CA THR A 26 -9.63 -19.30 15.58
C THR A 26 -9.65 -17.95 14.89
N GLU A 27 -10.69 -17.66 14.12
CA GLU A 27 -10.80 -16.46 13.30
C GLU A 27 -12.18 -15.81 13.49
N ASP A 28 -12.20 -14.52 13.77
CA ASP A 28 -13.41 -13.70 13.73
C ASP A 28 -13.37 -12.82 12.50
N GLN A 29 -14.25 -13.11 11.53
CA GLN A 29 -14.36 -12.34 10.29
C GLN A 29 -15.50 -11.34 10.40
N GLY A 30 -15.21 -10.04 10.38
CA GLY A 30 -16.22 -8.98 10.25
C GLY A 30 -16.46 -8.62 8.80
N HIS A 31 -17.73 -8.60 8.41
CA HIS A 31 -18.18 -8.11 7.11
C HIS A 31 -18.57 -6.64 7.18
N PHE A 32 -18.09 -5.87 6.21
CA PHE A 32 -18.44 -4.46 6.07
C PHE A 32 -18.78 -4.12 4.63
N THR A 33 -19.96 -3.55 4.42
CA THR A 33 -20.38 -2.99 3.14
C THR A 33 -20.10 -1.49 3.08
N ILE A 34 -19.53 -1.02 1.98
CA ILE A 34 -19.15 0.39 1.75
C ILE A 34 -20.08 1.00 0.70
N ARG A 35 -20.72 2.12 1.07
CA ARG A 35 -21.66 2.85 0.22
C ARG A 35 -21.20 4.28 -0.02
N GLU A 36 -21.46 4.79 -1.22
CA GLU A 36 -21.24 6.19 -1.61
C GLU A 36 -22.55 6.74 -2.19
N GLY A 37 -23.08 7.82 -1.62
CA GLY A 37 -24.35 8.41 -2.09
C GLY A 37 -25.56 7.45 -2.04
N GLY A 38 -25.53 6.44 -1.17
CA GLY A 38 -26.58 5.43 -1.05
C GLY A 38 -26.43 4.22 -1.99
N VAL A 39 -25.43 4.22 -2.87
CA VAL A 39 -25.11 3.09 -3.76
C VAL A 39 -23.97 2.28 -3.15
N GLU A 40 -24.08 0.96 -3.22
CA GLU A 40 -23.02 0.03 -2.81
C GLU A 40 -21.86 0.06 -3.80
N VAL A 41 -20.66 0.37 -3.30
CA VAL A 41 -19.47 0.52 -4.15
C VAL A 41 -18.50 -0.64 -3.95
N ALA A 42 -18.40 -1.17 -2.72
CA ALA A 42 -17.51 -2.27 -2.40
C ALA A 42 -17.91 -2.99 -1.11
N ASP A 43 -17.48 -4.24 -0.98
CA ASP A 43 -17.53 -5.01 0.27
C ASP A 43 -16.12 -5.32 0.76
N VAL A 44 -15.95 -5.37 2.06
CA VAL A 44 -14.67 -5.65 2.68
C VAL A 44 -14.81 -6.58 3.88
N TRP A 45 -13.91 -7.56 3.93
CA TRP A 45 -13.77 -8.48 5.04
C TRP A 45 -12.53 -8.10 5.84
N SER A 46 -12.69 -7.90 7.15
CA SER A 46 -11.56 -7.82 8.07
C SER A 46 -11.61 -9.02 9.00
N SER A 47 -10.46 -9.61 9.23
CA SER A 47 -10.33 -10.84 9.99
C SER A 47 -9.46 -10.61 11.22
N LYS A 48 -9.80 -11.25 12.33
CA LYS A 48 -8.94 -11.33 13.51
C LYS A 48 -8.67 -12.79 13.81
N ARG A 49 -7.40 -13.20 13.71
CA ARG A 49 -6.95 -14.57 13.96
C ARG A 49 -6.28 -14.67 15.31
N LEU A 50 -6.65 -15.68 16.09
CA LEU A 50 -5.98 -16.05 17.34
C LEU A 50 -5.31 -17.42 17.15
N TYR A 51 -3.98 -17.45 17.22
CA TYR A 51 -3.22 -18.69 17.13
C TYR A 51 -3.12 -19.35 18.51
N THR A 52 -3.86 -20.44 18.71
CA THR A 52 -3.99 -21.13 20.01
C THR A 52 -2.65 -21.57 20.59
N ALA A 53 -1.70 -21.99 19.74
CA ALA A 53 -0.38 -22.47 20.17
C ALA A 53 0.55 -21.38 20.76
N ARG A 54 0.38 -20.11 20.38
CA ARG A 54 1.24 -18.99 20.82
C ARG A 54 0.46 -17.88 21.53
N GLN A 55 -0.86 -17.99 21.62
CA GLN A 55 -1.76 -16.96 22.16
C GLN A 55 -1.47 -15.57 21.56
N MET A 56 -1.07 -15.53 20.28
CA MET A 56 -0.79 -14.30 19.57
C MET A 56 -2.00 -13.92 18.71
N PRO A 57 -2.72 -12.83 19.04
CA PRO A 57 -3.76 -12.29 18.17
C PRO A 57 -3.11 -11.55 16.99
N THR A 58 -3.59 -11.81 15.79
CA THR A 58 -3.19 -11.14 14.55
C THR A 58 -4.44 -10.57 13.88
N THR A 59 -4.43 -9.29 13.52
CA THR A 59 -5.55 -8.67 12.80
C THR A 59 -5.17 -8.46 11.33
N GLU A 60 -6.00 -8.99 10.44
CA GLU A 60 -5.98 -8.72 9.02
C GLU A 60 -6.99 -7.60 8.70
N ALA A 61 -6.45 -6.46 8.29
CA ALA A 61 -7.26 -5.32 7.90
C ALA A 61 -7.87 -5.56 6.52
N GLY A 62 -9.14 -5.21 6.38
CA GLY A 62 -9.81 -5.09 5.10
C GLY A 62 -9.33 -3.83 4.38
N ILE A 63 -8.90 -3.96 3.12
CA ILE A 63 -8.39 -2.85 2.32
C ILE A 63 -9.23 -2.75 1.05
N VAL A 64 -9.73 -1.55 0.77
CA VAL A 64 -10.46 -1.24 -0.46
C VAL A 64 -9.80 -0.08 -1.16
N THR A 65 -9.61 -0.21 -2.48
CA THR A 65 -8.95 0.79 -3.31
C THR A 65 -9.97 1.53 -4.15
N PHE A 66 -9.95 2.86 -4.08
CA PHE A 66 -10.82 3.76 -4.82
C PHE A 66 -9.97 4.76 -5.62
N GLY A 67 -9.80 4.51 -6.92
CA GLY A 67 -8.95 5.37 -7.77
C GLY A 67 -7.51 5.43 -7.25
N PHE A 68 -7.08 6.59 -6.72
CA PHE A 68 -5.76 6.78 -6.09
C PHE A 68 -5.77 6.68 -4.56
N SER A 69 -6.95 6.51 -3.96
CA SER A 69 -7.20 6.50 -2.52
C SER A 69 -7.44 5.07 -2.03
N GLN A 70 -7.22 4.84 -0.73
CA GLN A 70 -7.52 3.55 -0.12
C GLN A 70 -8.23 3.74 1.23
N LEU A 71 -9.19 2.86 1.50
CA LEU A 71 -9.89 2.74 2.76
C LEU A 71 -9.40 1.49 3.48
N TYR A 72 -9.05 1.64 4.75
CA TYR A 72 -8.59 0.55 5.62
C TYR A 72 -9.60 0.38 6.73
N VAL A 73 -10.02 -0.86 6.98
CA VAL A 73 -10.92 -1.23 8.07
C VAL A 73 -10.27 -2.36 8.84
N SER A 74 -10.12 -2.23 10.16
CA SER A 74 -9.56 -3.31 11.00
C SER A 74 -10.43 -3.59 12.22
N LEU A 75 -10.62 -4.87 12.53
CA LEU A 75 -11.18 -5.30 13.81
C LEU A 75 -10.14 -5.17 14.93
N GLY A 76 -10.46 -4.34 15.91
CA GLY A 76 -9.70 -4.15 17.15
C GLY A 76 -10.06 -5.19 18.21
N ASP A 77 -9.86 -4.80 19.47
CA ASP A 77 -10.12 -5.68 20.61
C ASP A 77 -11.59 -5.70 21.02
N PRO A 78 -12.10 -6.85 21.49
CA PRO A 78 -13.38 -6.90 22.15
C PRO A 78 -13.32 -6.07 23.43
N MET A 79 -14.34 -5.26 23.64
CA MET A 79 -14.54 -4.44 24.83
C MET A 79 -15.22 -5.28 25.92
N ALA A 80 -15.07 -4.88 27.19
CA ALA A 80 -15.62 -5.62 28.32
C ALA A 80 -17.15 -5.84 28.24
N ASP A 81 -17.85 -4.94 27.55
CA ASP A 81 -19.31 -4.97 27.35
C ASP A 81 -19.74 -5.84 26.14
N GLY A 82 -18.81 -6.60 25.53
CA GLY A 82 -19.07 -7.45 24.36
C GLY A 82 -19.10 -6.69 23.03
N GLY A 83 -18.84 -5.39 23.02
CA GLY A 83 -18.63 -4.60 21.80
C GLY A 83 -17.27 -4.90 21.16
N ILE A 84 -17.09 -4.60 19.88
CA ILE A 84 -15.80 -4.72 19.19
C ILE A 84 -15.41 -3.35 18.64
N VAL A 85 -14.18 -2.94 18.90
CA VAL A 85 -13.65 -1.69 18.38
C VAL A 85 -13.32 -1.86 16.91
N VAL A 86 -13.95 -1.09 16.03
CA VAL A 86 -13.58 -1.05 14.60
C VAL A 86 -12.79 0.22 14.35
N ARG A 87 -11.64 0.09 13.67
CA ARG A 87 -10.82 1.23 13.27
C ARG A 87 -10.91 1.40 11.76
N ILE A 88 -11.21 2.60 11.32
CA ILE A 88 -11.37 2.95 9.90
C ILE A 88 -10.40 4.08 9.59
N TRP A 89 -9.65 3.94 8.50
CA TRP A 89 -8.74 4.97 8.01
C TRP A 89 -8.98 5.23 6.53
N TRP A 90 -9.28 6.49 6.21
CA TRP A 90 -9.27 6.99 4.86
C TRP A 90 -7.88 7.54 4.51
N LYS A 91 -7.23 6.98 3.49
CA LYS A 91 -5.92 7.41 3.00
C LYS A 91 -6.03 7.90 1.55
N PRO A 92 -6.33 9.20 1.34
CA PRO A 92 -6.44 9.73 0.00
C PRO A 92 -5.07 9.82 -0.68
N TRP A 93 -5.01 9.58 -2.00
CA TRP A 93 -3.79 9.69 -2.83
C TRP A 93 -2.61 8.77 -2.46
N ILE A 94 -2.84 7.75 -1.63
CA ILE A 94 -1.76 6.84 -1.18
C ILE A 94 -1.07 6.14 -2.35
N LEU A 95 -1.79 5.86 -3.43
CA LEU A 95 -1.22 5.19 -4.60
C LEU A 95 -0.23 6.07 -5.37
N CYS A 96 -0.23 7.39 -5.18
CA CYS A 96 0.73 8.29 -5.81
C CYS A 96 2.17 8.02 -5.37
N ILE A 97 2.39 7.42 -4.21
CA ILE A 97 3.73 6.99 -3.75
C ILE A 97 4.33 6.00 -4.75
N TRP A 98 3.51 5.06 -5.24
CA TRP A 98 3.92 4.08 -6.25
C TRP A 98 4.07 4.70 -7.64
N TYR A 99 3.22 5.67 -8.00
CA TYR A 99 3.42 6.41 -9.25
C TYR A 99 4.73 7.20 -9.25
N GLY A 100 5.14 7.75 -8.10
CA GLY A 100 6.43 8.41 -7.95
C GLY A 100 7.61 7.49 -8.30
N THR A 101 7.58 6.24 -7.86
CA THR A 101 8.67 5.28 -8.17
C THR A 101 8.67 4.89 -9.66
N ILE A 102 7.50 4.76 -10.29
CA ILE A 102 7.38 4.53 -11.74
C ILE A 102 7.96 5.71 -12.53
N VAL A 103 7.67 6.95 -12.13
CA VAL A 103 8.21 8.16 -12.77
C VAL A 103 9.73 8.23 -12.62
N MET A 104 10.27 7.91 -11.43
CA MET A 104 11.72 7.84 -11.22
C MET A 104 12.37 6.75 -12.09
N MET A 105 11.77 5.57 -12.18
CA MET A 105 12.24 4.48 -13.05
C MET A 105 12.26 4.93 -14.51
N ALA A 106 11.19 5.56 -15.00
CA ALA A 106 11.12 6.08 -16.37
C ALA A 106 12.21 7.13 -16.62
N GLY A 107 12.44 8.06 -15.68
CA GLY A 107 13.53 9.03 -15.76
C GLY A 107 14.91 8.38 -15.82
N GLY A 108 15.13 7.31 -15.05
CA GLY A 108 16.35 6.50 -15.09
C GLY A 108 16.57 5.80 -16.43
N ILE A 109 15.51 5.20 -17.00
CA ILE A 109 15.56 4.56 -18.32
C ILE A 109 15.92 5.59 -19.40
N VAL A 110 15.25 6.74 -19.43
CA VAL A 110 15.53 7.81 -20.39
C VAL A 110 16.98 8.32 -20.26
N SER A 111 17.47 8.51 -19.03
CA SER A 111 18.85 8.95 -18.74
C SER A 111 19.91 7.94 -19.23
N LEU A 112 19.64 6.64 -19.09
CA LEU A 112 20.57 5.58 -19.49
C LEU A 112 20.53 5.28 -20.99
N SER A 113 19.36 5.40 -21.63
CA SER A 113 19.17 5.12 -23.05
C SER A 113 19.76 6.20 -23.97
N ASP A 114 19.74 7.48 -23.56
CA ASP A 114 20.32 8.54 -24.38
C ASP A 114 21.77 8.88 -23.97
N ARG A 115 22.74 8.50 -24.80
CA ARG A 115 24.17 8.82 -24.63
C ARG A 115 24.42 10.34 -24.57
N ARG A 116 23.51 11.18 -25.09
CA ARG A 116 23.61 12.64 -25.10
C ARG A 116 23.14 13.28 -23.78
N LEU A 117 22.24 12.62 -23.04
CA LEU A 117 21.72 13.10 -21.75
C LEU A 117 22.48 12.55 -20.54
N ARG A 118 23.59 11.83 -20.78
CA ARG A 118 24.52 11.38 -19.74
C ARG A 118 25.17 12.57 -19.03
N VAL A 119 24.47 13.16 -18.07
CA VAL A 119 25.04 14.13 -17.13
C VAL A 119 26.01 13.36 -16.23
N GLY A 120 27.32 13.59 -16.43
CA GLY A 120 28.39 12.98 -15.62
C GLY A 120 29.20 11.86 -16.28
N ALA A 121 28.97 11.53 -17.55
CA ALA A 121 29.89 10.61 -18.23
C ALA A 121 31.27 11.29 -18.37
N PRO A 122 32.36 10.73 -17.78
CA PRO A 122 33.68 11.31 -17.89
C PRO A 122 34.05 11.34 -19.37
N LYS A 123 34.21 12.56 -19.93
CA LYS A 123 34.77 12.75 -21.26
C LYS A 123 36.15 12.11 -21.23
N ARG A 124 36.34 11.05 -22.03
CA ARG A 124 37.63 10.37 -22.17
C ARG A 124 38.68 11.44 -22.46
N ALA A 125 39.65 11.60 -21.55
CA ALA A 125 40.72 12.57 -21.73
C ALA A 125 41.40 12.31 -23.08
N LYS A 126 41.51 13.35 -23.92
CA LYS A 126 42.28 13.24 -25.16
C LYS A 126 43.72 12.95 -24.75
N VAL A 127 44.24 11.80 -25.14
CA VAL A 127 45.67 11.50 -25.03
C VAL A 127 46.40 12.56 -25.85
N ALA A 128 47.18 13.41 -25.18
CA ALA A 128 47.99 14.41 -25.86
C ALA A 128 48.99 13.68 -26.79
N ALA A 129 49.07 14.13 -28.04
CA ALA A 129 50.05 13.60 -28.98
C ALA A 129 51.46 13.85 -28.41
N LYS A 130 52.28 12.78 -28.34
CA LYS A 130 53.68 12.92 -27.94
C LYS A 130 54.38 13.85 -28.95
N PRO A 131 55.14 14.86 -28.50
CA PRO A 131 55.95 15.65 -29.40
C PRO A 131 56.98 14.72 -30.05
N THR A 132 57.02 14.72 -31.38
CA THR A 132 58.09 14.12 -32.17
C THR A 132 59.39 14.83 -31.79
N LEU A 133 60.31 14.12 -31.16
CA LEU A 133 61.67 14.59 -30.95
C LEU A 133 62.33 14.68 -32.32
N GLU A 134 62.59 15.90 -32.77
CA GLU A 134 63.50 16.16 -33.88
C GLU A 134 64.88 15.65 -33.48
N ALA A 135 65.43 14.73 -34.29
CA ALA A 135 66.79 14.25 -34.12
C ALA A 135 67.74 15.41 -34.44
N ALA A 136 68.51 15.86 -33.45
CA ALA A 136 69.60 16.79 -33.65
C ALA A 136 70.76 16.07 -34.37
N GLU A 137 71.18 16.64 -35.50
CA GLU A 137 72.42 16.33 -36.21
C GLU A 137 73.64 16.91 -35.47
#